data_AF-A0A914VGM1-F1
#
_entry.id   AF-A0A914VGM1-F1
#
_cell.length_a   1.000
_cell.length_b   1.000
_cell.length_c   1.000
_cell.angle_alpha   90.00
_cell.angle_beta   90.00
_cell.angle_gamma   90.00
#
_symmetry.space_group_name_H-M   'P 1'
#
loop_
_entity.id
_entity.type
_entity.pdbx_description
1 polymer ?
#
loop_
_entity_poly.entity_id
_entity_poly.type
_entity_poly.pdbx_seq_one_letter_code
_entity_poly.pdbx_strand_id
1 'polypeptide(L)' 'MAELASNVKNVYLESWVPQVDLLGHPNVKAFVTHGGQNSIIETVYAGKPVLTIPCFADQFRNAAMVEKKGFGI' A
#
# COMPACT_ATOMS: atom_id res chain seq x y z
N MET A 1 -16.29 4.79 7.23
CA MET A 1 -14.96 5.19 6.72
C MET A 1 -14.97 6.58 6.11
N ALA A 2 -15.90 6.93 5.21
CA ALA A 2 -15.97 8.27 4.63
C ALA A 2 -16.06 9.41 5.66
N GLU A 3 -16.82 9.20 6.73
CA GLU A 3 -16.96 10.16 7.82
C GLU A 3 -15.69 10.32 8.66
N LEU A 4 -14.82 9.30 8.72
CA LEU A 4 -13.60 9.33 9.55
C LEU A 4 -12.56 10.30 8.97
N ALA A 5 -12.51 10.43 7.65
CA ALA A 5 -11.53 11.28 6.95
C ALA A 5 -12.11 12.61 6.44
N SER A 6 -13.41 12.88 6.65
CA SER A 6 -14.10 14.08 6.12
C SER A 6 -13.47 15.41 6.56
N ASN A 7 -12.81 15.42 7.72
CA ASN A 7 -12.16 16.60 8.30
C ASN A 7 -10.65 16.67 8.04
N VAL A 8 -10.08 15.71 7.29
CA VAL A 8 -8.63 15.59 7.06
C VAL A 8 -8.29 16.16 5.68
N LYS A 9 -7.60 17.31 5.66
CA LYS A 9 -7.37 18.11 4.44
C LYS A 9 -6.51 17.43 3.36
N ASN A 10 -5.74 16.41 3.70
CA ASN A 10 -4.80 15.72 2.82
C ASN A 10 -5.13 14.23 2.63
N VAL A 11 -6.38 13.85 2.90
CA VAL A 11 -6.89 12.52 2.61
C VAL A 11 -7.96 12.65 1.53
N TYR A 12 -7.73 11.96 0.42
CA TYR A 12 -8.66 11.89 -0.69
C TYR A 12 -9.23 10.48 -0.74
N LEU A 13 -10.55 10.36 -0.67
CA LEU A 13 -11.24 9.08 -0.71
C LEU A 13 -11.79 8.87 -2.10
N GLU A 14 -11.28 7.84 -2.77
CA GLU A 14 -11.70 7.45 -4.10
C GLU A 14 -12.15 6.00 -4.08
N SER A 15 -13.22 5.68 -4.83
CA SER A 15 -13.68 4.29 -4.96
C SER A 15 -12.72 3.44 -5.78
N TRP A 16 -11.98 4.08 -6.69
CA TRP A 16 -10.99 3.45 -7.54
C TRP A 16 -9.94 4.48 -7.99
N VAL A 17 -8.68 4.07 -8.05
CA VAL A 17 -7.58 4.89 -8.56
C VAL A 17 -6.65 4.06 -9.44
N PRO A 18 -5.93 4.68 -10.39
CA PRO A 18 -4.89 4.00 -11.17
C PRO A 18 -3.65 3.76 -10.29
N GLN A 19 -3.72 2.76 -9.40
CA GLN A 19 -2.71 2.50 -8.36
C GLN A 19 -1.29 2.37 -8.91
N VAL A 20 -1.11 1.66 -10.03
CA VAL A 20 0.21 1.45 -10.64
C VAL A 20 0.82 2.77 -11.12
N ASP A 21 0.01 3.63 -11.75
CA ASP A 21 0.47 4.95 -12.20
C ASP A 21 0.83 5.85 -11.01
N LEU A 22 0.02 5.80 -9.93
CA LEU A 22 0.33 6.52 -8.70
C LEU A 22 1.63 6.03 -8.06
N LEU A 23 1.82 4.71 -7.95
CA LEU A 23 3.07 4.13 -7.43
C LEU A 23 4.28 4.53 -8.27
N GLY A 24 4.12 4.66 -9.60
CA GLY A 24 5.15 5.14 -10.51
C GLY A 24 5.48 6.63 -10.38
N HIS A 25 4.61 7.41 -9.73
CA HIS A 25 4.78 8.86 -9.64
C HIS A 25 5.99 9.24 -8.75
N PRO A 26 6.84 10.22 -9.16
CA PRO A 26 8.06 10.57 -8.42
C PRO A 26 7.80 11.14 -7.01
N ASN A 27 6.61 11.70 -6.78
CA ASN A 27 6.21 12.23 -5.47
C ASN A 27 5.72 11.16 -4.50
N VAL A 28 5.40 9.94 -4.95
CA VAL A 28 5.07 8.84 -4.03
C VAL A 28 6.34 8.35 -3.35
N LYS A 29 6.33 8.39 -2.02
CA LYS A 29 7.49 8.05 -1.18
C LYS A 29 7.35 6.72 -0.44
N ALA A 30 6.13 6.28 -0.18
CA ALA A 30 5.83 5.02 0.48
C ALA A 30 4.40 4.58 0.12
N PHE A 31 4.11 3.30 0.32
CA PHE A 31 2.77 2.76 0.16
C PHE A 31 2.32 2.03 1.41
N VAL A 32 1.10 2.32 1.87
CA VAL A 32 0.45 1.61 2.97
C VAL A 32 -0.62 0.72 2.36
N THR A 33 -0.55 -0.59 2.62
CA THR A 33 -1.44 -1.55 1.97
C THR A 33 -1.81 -2.70 2.89
N HIS A 34 -2.94 -3.34 2.61
CA HIS A 34 -3.36 -4.56 3.28
C HIS A 34 -2.47 -5.79 2.99
N GLY A 35 -1.47 -5.68 2.11
CA GLY A 35 -0.56 -6.80 1.82
C GLY A 35 -1.10 -7.81 0.81
N GLY A 36 -2.08 -7.44 -0.01
CA GLY A 36 -2.52 -8.26 -1.14
C GLY A 36 -1.37 -8.51 -2.12
N GLN A 37 -1.26 -9.73 -2.65
CA GLN A 37 -0.10 -10.17 -3.44
C GLN A 37 0.21 -9.26 -4.64
N ASN A 38 -0.82 -8.81 -5.37
CA ASN A 38 -0.62 -7.89 -6.52
C ASN A 38 -0.06 -6.54 -6.07
N SER A 39 -0.60 -5.97 -5.00
CA SER A 39 -0.10 -4.71 -4.42
C SER A 39 1.36 -4.81 -4.00
N ILE A 40 1.78 -5.95 -3.44
CA ILE A 40 3.19 -6.19 -3.11
C ILE A 40 4.07 -6.21 -4.37
N ILE A 41 3.64 -6.92 -5.42
CA ILE A 41 4.39 -6.99 -6.69
C ILE A 41 4.55 -5.61 -7.33
N GLU A 42 3.46 -4.85 -7.41
CA GLU A 42 3.44 -3.49 -7.98
C GLU A 42 4.36 -2.54 -7.20
N THR A 43 4.39 -2.67 -5.87
CA THR A 43 5.22 -1.84 -4.99
C THR A 43 6.71 -2.14 -5.17
N VAL A 44 7.06 -3.41 -5.25
CA VAL A 44 8.42 -3.86 -5.52
C VAL A 44 8.86 -3.39 -6.91
N TYR A 45 7.99 -3.52 -7.91
CA TYR A 45 8.26 -3.05 -9.27
C TYR A 45 8.50 -1.53 -9.31
N ALA A 46 7.69 -0.74 -8.59
CA ALA A 46 7.85 0.70 -8.49
C ALA A 46 9.04 1.14 -7.61
N GLY A 47 9.72 0.21 -6.94
CA GLY A 47 10.85 0.49 -6.06
C GLY A 47 10.48 1.37 -4.86
N LYS A 48 9.25 1.24 -4.33
CA LYS A 48 8.77 2.03 -3.19
C LYS A 48 8.82 1.20 -1.90
N PRO A 49 9.17 1.79 -0.75
CA PRO A 49 9.01 1.14 0.53
C PRO A 49 7.54 0.93 0.86
N VAL A 50 7.23 -0.16 1.57
CA VAL A 50 5.84 -0.54 1.91
C VAL A 50 5.64 -0.72 3.42
N LEU A 51 4.49 -0.29 3.92
CA LEU A 51 3.96 -0.63 5.24
C LEU A 51 2.74 -1.53 5.05
N THR A 52 2.75 -2.69 5.67
CA THR A 52 1.67 -3.67 5.55
C THR A 52 0.75 -3.66 6.77
N ILE A 53 -0.56 -3.62 6.54
CA ILE A 53 -1.60 -3.74 7.57
C ILE A 53 -2.52 -4.90 7.18
N PRO A 54 -2.10 -6.16 7.39
CA PRO A 54 -2.83 -7.32 6.91
C PRO A 54 -4.21 -7.44 7.56
N CYS A 55 -5.23 -7.71 6.75
CA CYS A 55 -6.61 -7.82 7.21
C CYS A 55 -7.11 -9.27 7.27
N PHE A 56 -6.75 -10.11 6.29
CA PHE A 56 -7.26 -11.48 6.21
C PHE A 56 -6.39 -12.44 5.36
N ALA A 57 -6.61 -13.74 5.54
CA ALA A 57 -6.06 -14.83 4.72
C ALA A 57 -4.54 -14.77 4.52
N ASP A 58 -4.08 -14.76 3.27
CA ASP A 58 -2.68 -14.83 2.87
C ASP A 58 -1.90 -13.54 3.15
N GLN A 59 -2.58 -12.42 3.43
CA GLN A 59 -1.95 -11.12 3.66
C GLN A 59 -0.98 -11.14 4.85
N PHE A 60 -1.26 -11.92 5.89
CA PHE A 60 -0.33 -12.07 7.02
C PHE A 60 0.98 -12.73 6.60
N ARG A 61 0.92 -13.74 5.72
CA ARG A 61 2.10 -14.39 5.14
C ARG A 61 2.86 -13.43 4.22
N ASN A 62 2.12 -12.62 3.45
CA ASN A 62 2.72 -11.63 2.55
C ASN A 62 3.43 -10.52 3.34
N ALA A 63 2.85 -10.03 4.43
CA ALA A 63 3.47 -9.09 5.37
C ALA A 63 4.77 -9.66 5.97
N ALA A 64 4.74 -10.90 6.48
CA ALA A 64 5.95 -11.56 6.98
C ALA A 64 7.03 -11.72 5.89
N MET A 65 6.63 -11.92 4.63
CA MET A 65 7.56 -11.99 3.50
C MET A 65 8.17 -10.62 3.16
N VAL A 66 7.38 -9.55 3.26
CA VAL A 66 7.82 -8.17 3.07
C VAL A 66 8.91 -7.82 4.07
N GLU A 67 8.66 -8.04 5.36
CA GLU A 67 9.62 -7.81 6.44
C GLU A 67 10.88 -8.66 6.23
N LYS A 68 10.71 -9.97 6.02
CA LYS A 68 11.83 -10.91 5.81
C LYS A 68 12.73 -10.52 4.64
N LYS A 69 12.17 -9.94 3.57
CA LYS A 69 12.94 -9.50 2.40
C LYS A 69 13.48 -8.07 2.49
N GLY A 70 13.10 -7.31 3.53
CA GLY A 70 13.67 -6.01 3.84
C GLY A 70 13.24 -4.86 2.93
N PHE A 71 12.12 -4.98 2.22
CA PHE A 71 11.58 -3.89 1.40
C PHE A 71 10.38 -3.17 2.03
N GLY A 72 10.00 -3.57 3.24
CA GLY A 72 8.94 -2.96 4.03
C GLY A 72 8.85 -3.55 5.42
N ILE A 73 7.83 -3.12 6.15
CA ILE A 73 7.48 -3.59 7.51
C ILE A 73 5.99 -3.91 7.64
#